data_AF-A0A2T9ZSQ9-F1
#
_entry.id   AF-A0A2T9ZSQ9-F1
#
_cell.length_a   1.000
_cell.length_b   1.000
_cell.length_c   1.000
_cell.angle_alpha   90.00
_cell.angle_beta   90.00
_cell.angle_gamma   90.00
#
_symmetry.space_group_name_H-M   'P 1'
#
loop_
_entity.id
_entity.type
_entity.pdbx_description
1 polymer ?
#
loop_
_entity_poly.entity_id
_entity_poly.type
_entity_poly.pdbx_seq_one_letter_code
_entity_poly.pdbx_strand_id
1 'polypeptide(L)'
;MGKHLIPDIKGVICITACLPLLSACSGIGGVSGDMPLKVTTEPSGARIYIMGKAIGETPTTISQQQLYPTGYDAGNQQMYGTLLIKKAGCQDLKKRIHYQDFNTGLSVKLNCSGTPNISAKQPMPPAAATTHPTTSQQESATAVKSSDSPQNHEPPADFSPTQQDLPETEKADANKVPIENSIKQRLIRIDNLRQEGLITEEEYGQARKRILDAL
;
A
#
# COMPACT_ATOMS: atom_id res chain seq x y z
N MET A 1 10.66 69.55 12.61
CA MET A 1 10.45 70.48 11.48
C MET A 1 11.81 70.72 10.83
N GLY A 2 11.85 70.72 9.49
CA GLY A 2 13.05 70.56 8.65
C GLY A 2 14.24 71.50 8.94
N LYS A 3 15.38 71.37 8.26
CA LYS A 3 15.54 71.15 6.80
C LYS A 3 17.00 70.78 6.50
N HIS A 4 17.19 69.95 5.47
CA HIS A 4 18.27 69.98 4.46
C HIS A 4 19.75 69.86 4.92
N LEU A 5 20.68 69.23 4.19
CA LEU A 5 20.91 69.18 2.75
C LEU A 5 21.95 68.07 2.43
N ILE A 6 21.75 67.33 1.34
CA ILE A 6 22.73 66.39 0.72
C ILE A 6 23.70 67.20 -0.17
N PRO A 7 24.98 66.80 -0.31
CA PRO A 7 25.53 66.53 -1.65
C PRO A 7 26.52 65.32 -1.65
N ASP A 8 26.38 64.39 -2.60
CA ASP A 8 27.16 64.27 -3.86
C ASP A 8 28.36 63.32 -3.72
N ILE A 9 28.18 62.07 -4.16
CA ILE A 9 29.27 61.30 -4.78
C ILE A 9 28.74 60.73 -6.09
N LYS A 10 28.89 61.53 -7.14
CA LYS A 10 29.05 61.07 -8.52
C LYS A 10 30.18 60.04 -8.61
N GLY A 11 29.96 58.97 -9.38
CA GLY A 11 31.05 58.40 -10.16
C GLY A 11 31.09 56.88 -10.27
N VAL A 12 30.97 56.45 -11.53
CA VAL A 12 31.63 55.27 -12.12
C VAL A 12 30.83 53.96 -12.10
N ILE A 13 30.04 53.86 -13.16
CA ILE A 13 29.74 52.68 -13.96
C ILE A 13 30.98 51.78 -14.09
N CYS A 14 30.89 50.51 -13.67
CA CYS A 14 31.70 49.43 -14.20
C CYS A 14 30.80 48.25 -14.55
N ILE A 15 30.48 48.18 -15.85
CA ILE A 15 29.87 47.05 -16.53
C ILE A 15 30.82 45.87 -16.37
N THR A 16 30.47 44.91 -15.53
CA THR A 16 31.05 43.56 -15.58
C THR A 16 29.91 42.58 -15.81
N ALA A 17 29.77 42.21 -17.09
CA ALA A 17 28.97 41.10 -17.55
C ALA A 17 29.46 39.82 -16.87
N CYS A 18 28.72 39.37 -15.86
CA CYS A 18 28.86 38.03 -15.31
C CYS A 18 27.73 37.20 -15.92
N LEU A 19 28.06 36.40 -16.93
CA LEU A 19 27.20 35.35 -17.49
C LEU A 19 26.85 34.35 -16.36
N PRO A 20 25.60 34.23 -15.90
CA PRO A 20 25.23 33.09 -15.09
C PRO A 20 25.11 31.88 -16.02
N LEU A 21 26.09 30.99 -15.88
CA LEU A 21 26.11 29.64 -16.42
C LEU A 21 24.79 28.90 -16.11
N LEU A 22 24.40 28.07 -17.08
CA LEU A 22 23.24 27.19 -17.07
C LEU A 22 23.01 26.54 -15.70
N SER A 23 21.95 26.95 -15.01
CA SER A 23 21.41 26.19 -13.89
C SER A 23 20.76 24.93 -14.43
N ALA A 24 21.45 23.82 -14.26
CA ALA A 24 20.96 22.47 -14.54
C ALA A 24 19.56 22.27 -13.94
N CYS A 25 18.62 21.83 -14.77
CA CYS A 25 17.44 21.13 -14.29
C CYS A 25 17.93 19.85 -13.60
N SER A 26 18.22 19.95 -12.31
CA SER A 26 18.32 18.78 -11.44
C SER A 26 16.97 18.09 -11.55
N GLY A 27 16.97 16.92 -12.20
CA GLY A 27 15.81 16.05 -12.24
C GLY A 27 15.25 15.95 -10.84
N ILE A 28 13.94 16.20 -10.73
CA ILE A 28 13.17 16.00 -9.51
C ILE A 28 13.29 14.50 -9.23
N GLY A 29 14.28 14.16 -8.40
CA GLY A 29 14.54 12.81 -7.96
C GLY A 29 13.26 12.30 -7.30
N GLY A 30 12.69 11.25 -7.88
CA GLY A 30 11.60 10.52 -7.26
C GLY A 30 11.98 10.23 -5.82
N VAL A 31 11.19 10.74 -4.89
CA VAL A 31 11.28 10.47 -3.46
C VAL A 31 11.08 8.97 -3.26
N SER A 32 12.19 8.22 -3.31
CA SER A 32 12.28 6.85 -2.80
C SER A 32 12.60 6.89 -1.31
N GLY A 33 11.86 7.71 -0.57
CA GLY A 33 11.97 7.81 0.88
C GLY A 33 11.04 6.80 1.51
N ASP A 34 11.58 5.90 2.34
CA ASP A 34 10.77 5.17 3.31
C ASP A 34 9.97 6.21 4.10
N MET A 35 8.65 6.14 4.04
CA MET A 35 7.75 7.06 4.72
C MET A 35 7.24 6.33 5.97
N PRO A 36 7.88 6.50 7.13
CA PRO A 36 7.54 5.73 8.30
C PRO A 36 6.40 6.40 9.08
N LEU A 37 5.61 5.57 9.76
CA LEU A 37 4.49 6.00 10.58
C LEU A 37 5.00 6.60 11.88
N LYS A 38 4.76 7.89 12.07
CA LYS A 38 4.97 8.56 13.37
C LYS A 38 3.81 8.22 14.30
N VAL A 39 4.10 7.62 15.45
CA VAL A 39 3.10 7.23 16.45
C VAL A 39 3.32 7.99 17.75
N THR A 40 2.30 8.71 18.19
CA THR A 40 2.27 9.42 19.47
C THR A 40 1.04 9.02 20.27
N THR A 41 1.16 9.04 21.60
CA THR A 41 0.01 8.82 22.48
C THR A 41 -0.05 9.84 23.57
N GLU A 42 -1.26 10.03 24.09
CA GLU A 42 -1.52 10.79 25.31
C GLU A 42 -2.22 9.90 26.35
N PRO A 43 -1.59 9.60 27.50
CA PRO A 43 -0.23 9.98 27.90
C PRO A 43 0.86 9.29 27.04
N SER A 44 2.05 9.89 27.02
CA SER A 44 3.22 9.35 26.32
C SER A 44 3.81 8.14 27.05
N GLY A 45 4.76 7.45 26.41
CA GLY A 45 5.42 6.27 26.95
C GLY A 45 4.53 5.04 26.94
N ALA A 46 3.62 4.92 25.97
CA ALA A 46 2.82 3.72 25.76
C ALA A 46 3.61 2.72 24.92
N ARG A 47 3.61 1.45 25.31
CA ARG A 47 4.33 0.40 24.62
C ARG A 47 3.57 -0.08 23.39
N ILE A 48 4.29 -0.18 22.27
CA ILE A 48 3.75 -0.58 20.99
C ILE A 48 4.14 -2.02 20.67
N TYR A 49 3.16 -2.79 20.23
CA TYR A 49 3.32 -4.16 19.77
C TYR A 49 2.82 -4.29 18.33
N ILE A 50 3.59 -5.00 17.51
CA ILE A 50 3.23 -5.36 16.14
C ILE A 50 3.35 -6.87 16.01
N MET A 51 2.28 -7.53 15.57
CA MET A 51 2.25 -9.00 15.46
C MET A 51 2.73 -9.71 16.74
N GLY A 52 2.34 -9.18 17.91
CA GLY A 52 2.75 -9.72 19.22
C GLY A 52 4.17 -9.34 19.69
N LYS A 53 5.01 -8.75 18.84
CA LYS A 53 6.37 -8.32 19.21
C LYS A 53 6.38 -6.88 19.72
N ALA A 54 7.02 -6.63 20.86
CA ALA A 54 7.24 -5.28 21.37
C ALA A 54 8.27 -4.54 20.50
N ILE A 55 7.92 -3.35 20.03
CA ILE A 55 8.76 -2.54 19.13
C ILE A 55 9.41 -1.37 19.88
N GLY A 56 8.70 -0.76 20.83
CA GLY A 56 9.20 0.38 21.59
C GLY A 56 8.10 1.10 22.34
N GLU A 57 8.36 2.34 22.77
CA GLU A 57 7.40 3.20 23.44
C GLU A 57 7.17 4.49 22.67
N THR A 58 5.97 5.05 22.76
CA THR A 58 5.62 6.33 22.14
C THR A 58 6.28 7.52 22.87
N PRO A 59 6.70 8.58 22.16
CA PRO A 59 6.68 8.74 20.69
C PRO A 59 7.66 7.81 19.96
N THR A 60 7.23 7.17 18.88
CA THR A 60 8.08 6.28 18.08
C THR A 60 7.73 6.33 16.60
N THR A 61 8.59 5.76 15.78
CA THR A 61 8.48 5.73 14.32
C THR A 61 8.55 4.28 13.85
N ILE A 62 7.61 3.87 13.01
CA ILE A 62 7.43 2.47 12.58
C ILE A 62 7.49 2.42 11.05
N SER A 63 8.34 1.56 10.47
CA SER A 63 8.42 1.43 9.02
C SER A 63 7.24 0.63 8.45
N GLN A 64 7.02 0.75 7.14
CA GLN A 64 5.98 -0.03 6.46
C GLN A 64 6.26 -1.54 6.53
N GLN A 65 7.52 -1.98 6.37
CA GLN A 65 7.83 -3.42 6.40
C GLN A 65 7.59 -4.05 7.78
N GLN A 66 7.62 -3.27 8.86
CA GLN A 66 7.29 -3.78 10.19
C GLN A 66 5.79 -4.08 10.33
N LEU A 67 4.92 -3.26 9.71
CA LEU A 67 3.47 -3.41 9.75
C LEU A 67 2.94 -4.37 8.67
N TYR A 68 3.56 -4.35 7.49
CA TYR A 68 3.23 -5.14 6.31
C TYR A 68 4.51 -5.80 5.78
N PRO A 69 4.99 -6.87 6.43
CA PRO A 69 6.15 -7.59 5.94
C PRO A 69 5.86 -8.18 4.56
N THR A 70 6.89 -8.25 3.72
CA THR A 70 6.81 -8.83 2.37
C THR A 70 6.64 -10.36 2.39
N GLY A 71 6.98 -11.00 3.52
CA GLY A 71 6.73 -12.42 3.77
C GLY A 71 5.33 -12.64 4.32
N TYR A 72 4.53 -13.42 3.58
CA TYR A 72 3.20 -13.82 4.01
C TYR A 72 3.27 -15.06 4.91
N ASP A 73 2.93 -14.87 6.18
CA ASP A 73 2.67 -15.93 7.15
C ASP A 73 1.15 -16.04 7.34
N ALA A 74 0.59 -17.15 6.87
CA ALA A 74 -0.84 -17.43 6.94
C ALA A 74 -1.37 -17.42 8.40
N GLY A 75 -0.51 -17.75 9.38
CA GLY A 75 -0.89 -17.75 10.80
C GLY A 75 -1.07 -16.35 11.40
N ASN A 76 -0.49 -15.33 10.78
CA ASN A 76 -0.42 -13.97 11.32
C ASN A 76 -1.24 -12.94 10.53
N GLN A 77 -1.99 -13.38 9.51
CA GLN A 77 -2.75 -12.51 8.62
C GLN A 77 -3.65 -11.49 9.34
N GLN A 78 -4.30 -11.94 10.41
CA GLN A 78 -5.24 -11.12 11.20
C GLN A 78 -4.53 -10.02 12.02
N MET A 79 -3.21 -10.09 12.16
CA MET A 79 -2.41 -9.11 12.90
C MET A 79 -1.67 -8.14 11.98
N TYR A 80 -1.58 -8.41 10.68
CA TYR A 80 -0.93 -7.49 9.73
C TYR A 80 -1.61 -6.14 9.72
N GLY A 81 -0.81 -5.07 9.65
CA GLY A 81 -1.30 -3.70 9.71
C GLY A 81 -2.00 -3.35 11.02
N THR A 82 -1.79 -4.09 12.12
CA THR A 82 -2.44 -3.79 13.40
C THR A 82 -1.43 -3.51 14.49
N LEU A 83 -1.62 -2.38 15.18
CA LEU A 83 -0.90 -2.00 16.38
C LEU A 83 -1.71 -2.39 17.62
N LEU A 84 -1.03 -2.96 18.60
CA LEU A 84 -1.54 -3.07 19.96
C LEU A 84 -0.74 -2.10 20.84
N ILE A 85 -1.45 -1.17 21.48
CA ILE A 85 -0.89 -0.08 22.27
C ILE A 85 -1.27 -0.34 23.73
N LYS A 86 -0.27 -0.44 24.61
CA LYS A 86 -0.46 -0.72 26.04
C LYS A 86 0.19 0.33 26.91
N LYS A 87 -0.49 0.74 27.96
CA LYS A 87 0.05 1.60 29.02
C LYS A 87 -0.53 1.15 30.36
N ALA A 88 0.32 1.09 31.39
CA ALA A 88 -0.12 0.73 32.73
C ALA A 88 -1.24 1.68 33.20
N GLY A 89 -2.31 1.10 33.77
CA GLY A 89 -3.49 1.86 34.19
C GLY A 89 -4.40 2.35 33.06
N CYS A 90 -4.16 1.92 31.82
CA CYS A 90 -4.96 2.26 30.65
C CYS A 90 -5.53 1.02 29.95
N GLN A 91 -6.62 1.22 29.22
CA GLN A 91 -7.21 0.19 28.39
C GLN A 91 -6.29 -0.14 27.21
N ASP A 92 -6.07 -1.43 26.96
CA ASP A 92 -5.37 -1.91 25.77
C ASP A 92 -6.12 -1.45 24.51
N LEU A 93 -5.40 -0.81 23.59
CA LEU A 93 -5.98 -0.32 22.35
C LEU A 93 -5.40 -1.06 21.15
N LYS A 94 -6.27 -1.70 20.38
CA LYS A 94 -5.94 -2.33 19.10
C LYS A 94 -6.36 -1.40 17.96
N LYS A 95 -5.39 -0.90 17.19
CA LYS A 95 -5.63 0.05 16.09
C LYS A 95 -5.12 -0.55 14.78
N ARG A 96 -6.03 -0.70 13.80
CA ARG A 96 -5.66 -1.02 12.43
C ARG A 96 -5.14 0.23 11.72
N ILE A 97 -4.03 0.04 11.02
CA ILE A 97 -3.33 1.05 10.24
C ILE A 97 -3.66 0.82 8.77
N HIS A 98 -3.74 1.91 8.03
CA HIS A 98 -3.84 1.95 6.58
C HIS A 98 -2.65 2.72 6.01
N TYR A 99 -2.37 2.51 4.73
CA TYR A 99 -1.25 3.18 4.04
C TYR A 99 -1.30 4.72 4.16
N GLN A 100 -2.50 5.30 4.20
CA GLN A 100 -2.71 6.74 4.31
C GLN A 100 -2.24 7.31 5.67
N ASP A 101 -2.27 6.50 6.73
CA ASP A 101 -1.86 6.93 8.07
C ASP A 101 -0.36 7.26 8.13
N PHE A 102 0.46 6.71 7.22
CA PHE A 102 1.90 7.01 7.15
C PHE A 102 2.16 8.47 6.72
N ASN A 103 1.23 9.07 5.99
CA ASN A 103 1.34 10.46 5.53
C ASN A 103 0.98 11.44 6.65
N THR A 104 -0.01 11.10 7.48
CA THR A 104 -0.55 11.97 8.53
C THR A 104 0.03 11.70 9.91
N GLY A 105 0.58 10.50 10.12
CA GLY A 105 0.94 10.00 11.43
C GLY A 105 -0.29 9.53 12.23
N LEU A 106 -0.02 8.85 13.34
CA LEU A 106 -1.02 8.33 14.27
C LEU A 106 -0.85 9.01 15.63
N SER A 107 -1.84 9.81 16.02
CA SER A 107 -1.94 10.42 17.36
C SER A 107 -3.16 9.86 18.09
N VAL A 108 -2.97 9.29 19.28
CA VAL A 108 -4.05 8.56 19.97
C VAL A 108 -4.10 8.87 21.46
N LYS A 109 -5.30 9.16 21.97
CA LYS A 109 -5.55 9.31 23.40
C LYS A 109 -5.91 7.97 24.02
N LEU A 110 -5.25 7.60 25.11
CA LEU A 110 -5.52 6.38 25.85
C LEU A 110 -6.51 6.64 26.99
N ASN A 111 -7.44 5.72 27.17
CA ASN A 111 -8.40 5.76 28.26
C ASN A 111 -7.78 5.13 29.50
N CYS A 112 -7.35 5.96 30.44
CA CYS A 112 -6.68 5.53 31.66
C CYS A 112 -7.64 5.66 32.85
N SER A 113 -8.15 4.52 33.32
CA SER A 113 -9.12 4.44 34.41
C SER A 113 -8.51 3.88 35.72
N GLY A 114 -7.18 3.94 35.88
CA GLY A 114 -6.49 3.67 37.15
C GLY A 114 -6.55 2.21 37.63
N THR A 115 -7.19 1.32 36.88
CA THR A 115 -7.24 -0.11 37.14
C THR A 115 -6.45 -0.83 36.06
N PRO A 116 -5.47 -1.67 36.41
CA PRO A 116 -4.69 -2.42 35.43
C PRO A 116 -5.63 -3.39 34.71
N ASN A 117 -5.82 -3.18 33.40
CA ASN A 117 -6.60 -4.07 32.56
C ASN A 117 -5.83 -5.38 32.36
N ILE A 118 -6.11 -6.37 33.20
CA ILE A 118 -5.70 -7.76 33.00
C ILE A 118 -6.57 -8.34 31.88
N SER A 119 -6.30 -7.93 30.63
CA SER A 119 -6.85 -8.61 29.46
C SER A 119 -6.04 -9.89 29.22
N ALA A 120 -6.23 -10.84 30.14
CA ALA A 120 -5.79 -12.22 30.07
C ALA A 120 -6.91 -13.11 30.61
N LYS A 121 -8.09 -13.04 30.00
CA LYS A 121 -9.10 -14.12 30.03
C LYS A 121 -10.14 -13.87 28.93
N GLN A 122 -9.88 -14.35 27.71
CA GLN A 122 -11.02 -14.72 26.86
C GLN A 122 -11.66 -15.96 27.51
N PRO A 123 -12.94 -15.93 27.89
CA PRO A 123 -13.68 -17.15 28.17
C PRO A 123 -13.81 -17.88 26.85
N MET A 124 -13.17 -19.04 26.75
CA MET A 124 -13.49 -20.06 25.77
C MET A 124 -14.98 -20.40 25.97
N PRO A 125 -15.87 -20.25 24.97
CA PRO A 125 -17.23 -20.72 25.09
C PRO A 125 -17.20 -22.25 25.25
N PRO A 126 -17.92 -22.84 26.21
CA PRO A 126 -18.05 -24.28 26.28
C PRO A 126 -18.81 -24.76 25.05
N ALA A 127 -18.22 -25.73 24.35
CA ALA A 127 -18.93 -26.53 23.39
C ALA A 127 -20.16 -27.18 24.06
N ALA A 128 -21.35 -26.76 23.63
CA ALA A 128 -22.57 -27.52 23.84
C ALA A 128 -23.42 -27.37 22.57
N ALA A 129 -23.60 -28.52 21.92
CA ALA A 129 -24.48 -28.71 20.78
C ALA A 129 -25.93 -28.33 21.13
N THR A 130 -26.70 -27.93 20.11
CA THR A 130 -27.92 -28.60 19.63
C THR A 130 -28.91 -27.61 19.00
N THR A 131 -29.41 -28.03 17.82
CA THR A 131 -30.66 -27.65 17.13
C THR A 131 -30.80 -26.27 16.47
N HIS A 132 -30.61 -26.31 15.15
CA HIS A 132 -31.34 -25.51 14.17
C HIS A 132 -32.85 -25.77 14.26
N PRO A 133 -33.69 -24.75 14.07
CA PRO A 133 -34.94 -24.90 13.36
C PRO A 133 -34.78 -24.41 11.91
N THR A 134 -34.96 -25.36 10.99
CA THR A 134 -35.40 -25.18 9.61
C THR A 134 -36.82 -24.62 9.58
N THR A 135 -37.13 -23.71 8.64
CA THR A 135 -38.39 -23.53 7.86
C THR A 135 -38.32 -22.14 7.21
N SER A 136 -38.00 -22.07 5.89
CA SER A 136 -38.91 -21.96 4.72
C SER A 136 -39.65 -20.62 4.65
N GLN A 137 -39.96 -20.01 3.50
CA GLN A 137 -39.72 -20.14 2.05
C GLN A 137 -40.48 -18.94 1.43
N GLN A 138 -40.00 -18.35 0.33
CA GLN A 138 -40.77 -17.79 -0.80
C GLN A 138 -39.79 -16.95 -1.64
N GLU A 139 -39.28 -17.40 -2.79
CA GLU A 139 -39.95 -17.78 -4.05
C GLU A 139 -40.81 -16.68 -4.65
N SER A 140 -40.32 -16.04 -5.72
CA SER A 140 -41.06 -15.90 -6.98
C SER A 140 -40.13 -15.37 -8.09
N ALA A 141 -40.09 -16.15 -9.15
CA ALA A 141 -39.48 -15.87 -10.45
C ALA A 141 -40.23 -14.75 -11.20
N THR A 142 -39.67 -14.25 -12.31
CA THR A 142 -40.24 -14.42 -13.68
C THR A 142 -39.27 -13.86 -14.74
N ALA A 143 -39.19 -14.58 -15.85
CA ALA A 143 -38.33 -14.43 -17.00
C ALA A 143 -38.88 -13.52 -18.12
N VAL A 144 -37.99 -12.97 -18.95
CA VAL A 144 -38.14 -12.66 -20.40
C VAL A 144 -36.71 -12.38 -20.92
N LYS A 145 -36.06 -13.21 -21.74
CA LYS A 145 -36.25 -13.66 -23.13
C LYS A 145 -36.13 -12.54 -24.19
N SER A 146 -35.16 -12.74 -25.08
CA SER A 146 -35.02 -12.30 -26.50
C SER A 146 -33.67 -11.60 -26.74
N SER A 147 -32.73 -12.27 -27.41
CA SER A 147 -32.54 -12.28 -28.87
C SER A 147 -32.00 -10.95 -29.38
N ASP A 148 -30.70 -10.89 -29.71
CA ASP A 148 -30.25 -10.52 -31.06
C ASP A 148 -28.72 -10.70 -31.23
N SER A 149 -28.34 -11.36 -32.32
CA SER A 149 -27.08 -11.27 -33.07
C SER A 149 -27.53 -11.31 -34.52
N PRO A 150 -26.79 -10.80 -35.53
CA PRO A 150 -25.36 -10.46 -35.55
C PRO A 150 -25.04 -9.13 -36.29
N GLN A 151 -23.77 -8.69 -36.32
CA GLN A 151 -23.11 -8.28 -37.58
C GLN A 151 -21.61 -7.95 -37.41
N ASN A 152 -20.81 -8.72 -38.12
CA ASN A 152 -19.39 -8.52 -38.45
C ASN A 152 -19.14 -7.16 -39.10
N HIS A 153 -18.08 -6.47 -38.71
CA HIS A 153 -17.31 -5.57 -39.58
C HIS A 153 -15.80 -5.62 -39.19
N GLU A 154 -15.05 -6.44 -39.93
CA GLU A 154 -13.64 -6.20 -40.33
C GLU A 154 -13.66 -5.36 -41.63
N PRO A 155 -12.56 -4.88 -42.27
CA PRO A 155 -11.12 -4.71 -41.94
C PRO A 155 -10.68 -3.22 -42.23
N PRO A 156 -9.40 -2.77 -42.42
CA PRO A 156 -8.16 -3.52 -42.67
C PRO A 156 -6.87 -3.08 -41.95
N ALA A 157 -5.87 -3.95 -42.19
CA ALA A 157 -4.45 -3.84 -41.92
C ALA A 157 -3.81 -2.50 -42.32
N ASP A 158 -2.81 -2.06 -41.56
CA ASP A 158 -1.40 -2.05 -41.96
C ASP A 158 -0.53 -1.64 -40.75
N PHE A 159 0.80 -1.70 -40.89
CA PHE A 159 1.87 -1.44 -39.91
C PHE A 159 2.45 -2.68 -39.23
N SER A 160 3.09 -3.50 -40.07
CA SER A 160 4.41 -4.06 -39.73
C SER A 160 5.46 -2.94 -39.66
N PRO A 161 6.52 -3.11 -38.86
CA PRO A 161 7.80 -3.36 -39.51
C PRO A 161 8.56 -4.53 -38.88
N THR A 162 8.83 -5.50 -39.75
CA THR A 162 10.10 -6.17 -40.04
C THR A 162 11.18 -6.27 -38.96
N GLN A 163 11.57 -7.54 -38.75
CA GLN A 163 12.73 -8.06 -38.03
C GLN A 163 14.07 -7.54 -38.59
N GLN A 164 15.01 -7.26 -37.68
CA GLN A 164 16.48 -7.24 -37.80
C GLN A 164 16.98 -7.08 -36.35
N ASP A 165 17.91 -7.82 -35.75
CA ASP A 165 18.88 -8.79 -36.22
C ASP A 165 19.32 -9.60 -34.98
N LEU A 166 19.84 -10.81 -35.18
CA LEU A 166 20.50 -11.57 -34.13
C LEU A 166 21.78 -10.83 -33.70
N PRO A 167 22.26 -11.04 -32.47
CA PRO A 167 23.48 -11.84 -32.42
C PRO A 167 23.38 -12.95 -31.39
N GLU A 168 23.60 -14.14 -31.91
CA GLU A 168 23.91 -15.36 -31.16
C GLU A 168 25.39 -15.29 -30.75
N THR A 169 25.65 -15.26 -29.44
CA THR A 169 26.68 -16.03 -28.69
C THR A 169 26.87 -15.38 -27.31
N GLU A 170 26.33 -15.98 -26.26
CA GLU A 170 27.00 -16.99 -25.43
C GLU A 170 27.79 -16.34 -24.28
N LYS A 171 27.27 -16.46 -23.05
CA LYS A 171 27.91 -17.24 -21.98
C LYS A 171 27.01 -17.33 -20.75
N ALA A 172 26.78 -18.56 -20.35
CA ALA A 172 26.14 -18.94 -19.09
C ALA A 172 26.98 -18.47 -17.89
N ASP A 173 26.33 -17.93 -16.86
CA ASP A 173 26.25 -18.52 -15.51
C ASP A 173 25.42 -17.60 -14.58
N ALA A 174 24.82 -18.21 -13.56
CA ALA A 174 24.14 -17.65 -12.39
C ALA A 174 22.62 -17.41 -12.48
N ASN A 175 21.92 -18.39 -11.88
CA ASN A 175 20.76 -18.23 -10.98
C ASN A 175 19.41 -18.75 -11.51
N LYS A 176 19.27 -20.07 -11.57
CA LYS A 176 17.97 -20.76 -11.62
C LYS A 176 17.26 -20.59 -10.28
N VAL A 177 16.44 -19.54 -10.15
CA VAL A 177 15.18 -19.43 -9.35
C VAL A 177 14.81 -17.93 -9.27
N PRO A 178 13.54 -17.48 -9.47
CA PRO A 178 12.31 -18.26 -9.70
C PRO A 178 11.36 -17.64 -10.77
N ILE A 179 11.20 -18.29 -11.92
CA ILE A 179 10.09 -18.00 -12.86
C ILE A 179 8.73 -18.13 -12.15
N GLU A 180 8.62 -19.09 -11.21
CA GLU A 180 7.47 -19.30 -10.32
C GLU A 180 7.08 -18.07 -9.47
N ASN A 181 8.05 -17.31 -8.96
CA ASN A 181 7.77 -16.15 -8.11
C ASN A 181 7.28 -14.97 -8.95
N SER A 182 7.76 -14.86 -10.20
CA SER A 182 7.20 -13.93 -11.19
C SER A 182 5.76 -14.29 -11.57
N ILE A 183 5.47 -15.58 -11.76
CA ILE A 183 4.13 -16.07 -12.09
C ILE A 183 3.16 -15.85 -10.92
N LYS A 184 3.56 -16.18 -9.69
CA LYS A 184 2.76 -15.90 -8.49
C LYS A 184 2.49 -14.41 -8.31
N GLN A 185 3.49 -13.55 -8.54
CA GLN A 185 3.32 -12.09 -8.50
C GLN A 185 2.32 -11.60 -9.56
N ARG A 186 2.37 -12.15 -10.77
CA ARG A 186 1.41 -11.83 -11.84
C ARG A 186 0.00 -12.28 -11.46
N LEU A 187 -0.17 -13.45 -10.86
CA LEU A 187 -1.48 -13.93 -10.39
C LEU A 187 -2.06 -13.06 -9.27
N ILE A 188 -1.24 -12.63 -8.31
CA ILE A 188 -1.67 -11.73 -7.22
C ILE A 188 -2.14 -10.39 -7.79
N ARG A 189 -1.41 -9.84 -8.77
CA ARG A 189 -1.78 -8.57 -9.40
C ARG A 189 -3.15 -8.62 -10.05
N ILE A 190 -3.45 -9.67 -10.83
CA ILE A 190 -4.77 -9.76 -11.48
C ILE A 190 -5.90 -9.99 -10.47
N ASP A 191 -5.63 -10.67 -9.35
CA ASP A 191 -6.63 -10.90 -8.30
C ASP A 191 -7.04 -9.60 -7.61
N ASN A 192 -6.07 -8.73 -7.31
CA ASN A 192 -6.34 -7.40 -6.76
C ASN A 192 -7.18 -6.54 -7.72
N LEU A 193 -6.84 -6.53 -9.02
CA LEU A 193 -7.59 -5.76 -10.01
C LEU A 193 -9.07 -6.19 -10.09
N ARG A 194 -9.34 -7.49 -9.96
CA ARG A 194 -10.70 -8.03 -9.89
C ARG A 194 -11.42 -7.60 -8.61
N GLN A 195 -10.74 -7.68 -7.46
CA GLN A 195 -11.31 -7.26 -6.17
C GLN A 195 -11.62 -5.75 -6.13
N GLU A 196 -10.83 -4.95 -6.84
CA GLU A 196 -11.04 -3.51 -7.00
C GLU A 196 -12.11 -3.16 -8.06
N GLY A 197 -12.66 -4.16 -8.76
CA GLY A 197 -13.66 -3.98 -9.82
C GLY A 197 -13.11 -3.32 -11.09
N LEU A 198 -11.79 -3.34 -11.28
CA LEU A 198 -11.11 -2.74 -12.43
C LEU A 198 -11.09 -3.65 -13.66
N ILE A 199 -11.36 -4.94 -13.46
CA ILE A 199 -11.51 -5.94 -14.51
C ILE A 199 -12.70 -6.85 -14.21
N THR A 200 -13.32 -7.41 -15.25
CA THR A 200 -14.42 -8.35 -15.11
C THR A 200 -13.94 -9.77 -14.79
N GLU A 201 -14.87 -10.65 -14.40
CA GLU A 201 -14.55 -12.07 -14.15
C GLU A 201 -14.04 -12.80 -15.41
N GLU A 202 -14.56 -12.43 -16.58
CA GLU A 202 -14.12 -13.01 -17.86
C GLU A 202 -12.68 -12.59 -18.18
N GLU A 203 -12.34 -11.31 -17.98
CA GLU A 203 -10.99 -10.77 -18.18
C GLU A 203 -9.99 -11.40 -17.21
N TYR A 204 -10.37 -11.55 -15.94
CA TYR A 204 -9.59 -12.27 -14.94
C TYR A 204 -9.30 -13.71 -15.36
N GLY A 205 -10.33 -14.44 -15.81
CA GLY A 205 -10.20 -15.83 -16.26
C GLY A 205 -9.22 -15.98 -17.43
N GLN A 206 -9.33 -15.12 -18.44
CA GLN A 206 -8.43 -15.12 -19.60
C GLN A 206 -6.99 -14.77 -19.21
N ALA A 207 -6.79 -13.74 -18.38
CA ALA A 207 -5.48 -13.33 -17.93
C ALA A 207 -4.80 -14.41 -17.08
N ARG A 208 -5.54 -15.02 -16.15
CA ARG A 208 -5.08 -16.14 -15.32
C ARG A 208 -4.60 -17.32 -16.17
N LYS A 209 -5.41 -17.70 -17.16
CA LYS A 209 -5.07 -18.79 -18.08
C LYS A 209 -3.75 -18.53 -18.81
N ARG A 210 -3.58 -17.35 -19.44
CA ARG A 210 -2.35 -16.97 -20.15
C ARG A 210 -1.11 -16.97 -19.25
N ILE A 211 -1.27 -16.62 -17.97
CA ILE A 211 -0.17 -16.63 -17.00
C ILE A 211 0.25 -18.06 -16.64
N LEU A 212 -0.72 -18.97 -16.50
CA LEU A 212 -0.47 -20.38 -16.17
C LEU A 212 0.04 -21.18 -17.36
N ASP A 213 -0.40 -20.85 -18.58
CA ASP A 213 0.07 -21.48 -19.83
C ASP A 213 1.54 -21.14 -20.13
N ALA A 214 2.12 -20.15 -19.45
CA ALA A 214 3.52 -19.74 -19.59
C ALA A 214 4.49 -20.46 -18.62
N LEU A 215 4.01 -21.50 -17.92
CA LEU A 215 4.80 -22.43 -17.11
C LEU A 215 5.48 -23.49 -17.99
#